data_AF-A0A140FWB9-F1
#
_entry.id   AF-A0A140FWB9-F1
#
_cell.length_a   1.000
_cell.length_b   1.000
_cell.length_c   1.000
_cell.angle_alpha   90.00
_cell.angle_beta   90.00
_cell.angle_gamma   90.00
#
_symmetry.space_group_name_H-M   'P 1'
#
loop_
_entity.id
_entity.type
_entity.pdbx_description
1 polymer ?
#
loop_
_entity_poly.entity_id
_entity_poly.type
_entity_poly.pdbx_seq_one_letter_code
_entity_poly.pdbx_strand_id
1 'polypeptide(L)' 'MIMDLASALLSPQNRRLFKFHNLANPEQELLLETFKGTEALSWAFNYELLLVCEDSGVPLMMG' A
#
# COMPACT_ATOMS: atom_id res chain seq x y z
N MET A 1 -3.25 21.00 -7.06
CA MET A 1 -2.11 21.24 -6.15
C MET A 1 -2.52 21.22 -4.67
N ILE A 2 -3.50 22.01 -4.21
CA ILE A 2 -4.00 21.93 -2.81
C ILE A 2 -4.75 20.62 -2.53
N MET A 3 -5.64 20.18 -3.43
CA MET A 3 -6.37 18.92 -3.30
C MET A 3 -5.42 17.70 -3.17
N ASP A 4 -4.36 17.71 -3.98
CA ASP A 4 -3.32 16.67 -4.01
C ASP A 4 -2.61 16.56 -2.66
N LEU A 5 -2.25 17.70 -2.08
CA LEU A 5 -1.60 17.75 -0.78
C LEU A 5 -2.52 17.24 0.34
N ALA A 6 -3.80 17.61 0.31
CA ALA A 6 -4.78 17.12 1.28
C ALA A 6 -4.97 15.60 1.17
N SER A 7 -5.04 15.05 -0.04
CA SER A 7 -5.14 13.61 -0.27
C SER A 7 -3.90 12.85 0.21
N ALA A 8 -2.70 13.41 -0.02
CA ALA A 8 -1.44 12.81 0.44
C ALA A 8 -1.31 12.82 1.98
N LEU A 9 -1.89 13.81 2.66
CA LEU A 9 -1.89 13.91 4.12
C LEU A 9 -2.90 12.96 4.77
N LEU A 10 -3.99 12.64 4.09
CA LEU A 10 -5.06 11.76 4.58
C LEU A 10 -4.89 10.30 4.15
N SER A 11 -4.00 10.02 3.20
CA SER A 11 -3.74 8.65 2.75
C SER A 11 -3.26 7.76 3.91
N PRO A 12 -3.72 6.49 3.99
CA PRO A 12 -3.22 5.47 4.91
C PRO A 12 -1.71 5.22 4.76
N GLN A 13 -1.10 5.63 3.63
CA GLN A 13 0.35 5.55 3.42
C GLN A 13 1.13 6.72 4.03
N ASN A 14 0.47 7.77 4.53
CA ASN A 14 1.14 8.94 5.10
C ASN A 14 1.99 8.53 6.32
N ARG A 15 3.19 9.12 6.43
CA ARG A 15 4.20 8.86 7.47
C ARG A 15 4.74 7.42 7.57
N ARG A 16 4.39 6.51 6.65
CA ARG A 16 5.01 5.18 6.57
C ARG A 16 6.42 5.28 5.98
N LEU A 17 7.33 4.46 6.51
CA LEU A 17 8.72 4.36 6.02
C LEU A 17 8.79 3.74 4.61
N PHE A 18 7.99 2.71 4.38
CA PHE A 18 7.85 2.06 3.07
C PHE A 18 6.45 2.32 2.52
N LYS A 19 6.39 2.66 1.24
CA LYS A 19 5.16 2.92 0.49
C LYS A 19 5.04 1.95 -0.65
N PHE A 20 3.85 1.39 -0.83
CA PHE A 20 3.55 0.48 -1.93
C PHE A 20 2.72 1.21 -2.98
N HIS A 21 3.18 1.19 -4.23
CA HIS A 21 2.49 1.84 -5.34
C HIS A 21 1.87 0.77 -6.23
N ASN A 22 0.54 0.62 -6.16
CA ASN A 22 -0.17 -0.33 -6.99
C ASN A 22 -0.38 0.25 -8.39
N LEU A 23 0.42 -0.19 -9.36
CA LEU A 23 0.30 0.26 -10.75
C LEU A 23 -0.93 -0.31 -11.48
N ALA A 24 -1.44 -1.45 -11.02
CA ALA A 24 -2.61 -2.09 -11.63
C ALA A 24 -3.93 -1.43 -11.18
N ASN A 25 -3.98 -0.97 -9.94
CA ASN A 25 -5.12 -0.22 -9.39
C ASN A 25 -4.64 0.89 -8.44
N PRO A 26 -4.34 2.10 -8.96
CA PRO A 26 -3.82 3.20 -8.16
C PRO A 26 -4.77 3.70 -7.07
N GLU A 27 -6.08 3.55 -7.26
CA GLU A 27 -7.10 3.96 -6.29
C GLU A 27 -7.21 2.98 -5.11
N GLN A 28 -6.68 1.76 -5.26
CA GLN A 28 -6.65 0.80 -4.17
C GLN A 28 -5.47 1.11 -3.24
N GLU A 29 -5.79 1.67 -2.08
CA GLU A 29 -4.79 1.95 -1.07
C GLU A 29 -4.33 0.66 -0.36
N LEU A 30 -3.22 0.11 -0.85
CA LEU A 30 -2.54 -1.06 -0.27
C LEU A 30 -1.36 -0.63 0.60
N LEU A 31 -1.27 -1.22 1.79
CA LEU A 31 -0.24 -0.95 2.79
C LEU A 31 0.73 -2.12 2.89
N LEU A 32 2.03 -1.84 2.78
CA LEU A 32 3.06 -2.86 2.98
C LEU A 32 3.24 -3.15 4.47
N GLU A 33 2.96 -4.39 4.88
CA GLU A 33 3.19 -4.87 6.25
C GLU A 33 4.55 -5.55 6.37
N THR A 34 4.85 -6.48 5.46
CA THR A 34 6.12 -7.21 5.42
C THR A 34 6.57 -7.39 3.98
N PHE A 35 7.87 -7.33 3.75
CA PHE A 35 8.48 -7.82 2.52
C PHE A 35 9.72 -8.62 2.86
N LYS A 36 9.97 -9.68 2.09
CA LYS A 36 11.18 -10.50 2.19
C LYS A 36 11.52 -11.06 0.83
N GLY A 37 12.78 -11.36 0.59
CA GLY A 37 13.20 -11.86 -0.71
C GLY A 37 14.68 -12.14 -0.79
N THR A 38 15.08 -12.62 -1.96
CA THR A 38 16.47 -12.93 -2.28
C THR A 38 16.84 -12.31 -3.61
N GLU A 39 18.02 -11.70 -3.65
CA GLU A 39 18.63 -11.16 -4.85
C GLU A 39 20.09 -11.58 -4.94
N ALA A 40 20.59 -11.79 -6.16
CA ALA A 40 21.99 -12.13 -6.43
C ALA A 40 22.40 -11.65 -7.83
N LEU A 41 23.70 -11.47 -8.03
CA LEU A 41 24.25 -11.06 -9.32
C LEU A 41 23.88 -12.08 -10.41
N SER A 42 23.29 -11.60 -11.51
CA SER A 42 22.88 -12.40 -12.67
C SER A 42 21.79 -13.46 -12.39
N TRP A 43 21.04 -13.31 -11.29
CA TRP A 43 19.91 -14.19 -10.96
C TRP A 43 18.63 -13.34 -10.89
N ALA A 44 17.49 -13.97 -11.22
CA ALA A 44 16.19 -13.31 -11.04
C ALA A 44 15.95 -13.07 -9.55
N PHE A 45 15.60 -11.83 -9.19
CA PHE A 45 15.17 -11.52 -7.84
C PHE A 45 13.78 -12.09 -7.59
N ASN A 46 13.49 -12.43 -6.33
CA ASN A 46 12.16 -12.81 -5.90
C ASN A 46 11.83 -12.14 -4.58
N TYR A 47 10.67 -11.49 -4.53
CA TYR A 47 10.16 -10.82 -3.34
C TYR A 47 8.74 -11.28 -3.05
N GLU A 48 8.49 -11.65 -1.79
CA GLU A 48 7.18 -11.90 -1.25
C GLU A 48 6.76 -10.68 -0.43
N LEU A 49 5.58 -10.14 -0.72
CA LEU A 49 5.01 -8.98 -0.07
C LEU A 49 3.72 -9.39 0.65
N LEU A 50 3.59 -9.02 1.92
CA LEU A 50 2.33 -9.04 2.65
C LEU A 50 1.74 -7.63 2.63
N LEU A 51 0.58 -7.51 1.99
CA LEU A 51 -0.14 -6.26 1.82
C LEU A 51 -1.44 -6.28 2.62
N VAL A 52 -1.75 -5.17 3.28
CA VAL A 52 -3.00 -4.95 4.01
C VAL A 52 -3.79 -3.87 3.29
N CYS A 53 -5.10 -4.05 3.17
CA CYS A 53 -6.00 -3.06 2.61
C CYS A 53 -7.03 -2.68 3.67
N GLU A 54 -7.32 -1.40 3.80
CA GLU A 54 -8.42 -0.92 4.64
C GLU A 54 -9.73 -0.95 3.81
N ASP A 55 -10.08 -2.13 3.30
CA ASP A 55 -11.40 -2.33 2.69
C ASP A 55 -12.33 -2.84 3.76
N SER A 56 -12.99 -1.90 4.45
CA SER A 56 -13.88 -2.28 5.56
C SER A 56 -15.02 -3.16 5.08
N GLY A 57 -15.46 -3.07 3.80
CA GLY A 57 -16.45 -3.93 3.11
C GLY A 57 -17.81 -4.18 3.81
N VAL A 58 -17.89 -3.80 5.08
CA VAL A 58 -18.93 -4.06 6.05
C VAL A 58 -19.56 -2.70 6.27
N PRO A 59 -20.76 -2.43 5.74
CA PRO A 59 -21.50 -1.28 6.19
C PRO A 59 -21.64 -1.40 7.70
N LEU A 60 -21.12 -0.42 8.43
CA LEU A 60 -21.42 -0.26 9.85
C LEU A 60 -22.95 -0.06 9.92
N MET A 61 -23.69 -1.13 10.24
CA MET A 61 -25.11 -1.00 10.56
C MET A 61 -25.19 -0.21 11.86
N MET A 62 -25.41 1.09 11.73
CA MET A 62 -25.86 1.92 12.84
C MET A 62 -27.24 1.41 13.25
N GLY A 63 -27.26 0.59 14.30
CA GLY A 63 -28.47 0.21 15.03
C GLY A 63 -28.91 1.29 16.00
#